data_AF-A0A9R0D2Z0-F1
#
_entry.id   AF-A0A9R0D2Z0-F1
#
_cell.length_a   1.000
_cell.length_b   1.000
_cell.length_c   1.000
_cell.angle_alpha   90.00
_cell.angle_beta   90.00
_cell.angle_gamma   90.00
#
_symmetry.space_group_name_H-M   'P 1'
#
loop_
_entity.id
_entity.type
_entity.pdbx_description
1 polymer ?
#
loop_
_entity_poly.entity_id
_entity_poly.type
_entity_poly.pdbx_seq_one_letter_code
_entity_poly.pdbx_strand_id
1 'polypeptide(L)'
;MSLKENTVLVLHAISLLVVIEYATSKSNVKTVKTEMCLNLDKTVRAQRKSCLLRPDTGPCRADIVQWYFDAKQEKCYRFFYGGCQGNGNRYPSQSDCLDRCYVNSNLSKNPIPQFCNLAFDYGHCFGQYNRWGWDPLYKGCRRRLYSGCGGNQNNFETLSECMATCLVGPANSMTQMKTYTTCIPFTIGEV
;
A
#
# COMPACT_ATOMS: atom_id res chain seq x y z
N MET A 1 57.72 26.62 25.47
CA MET A 1 58.28 27.97 25.33
C MET A 1 58.05 28.42 23.90
N SER A 2 56.96 29.15 23.66
CA SER A 2 56.66 29.71 22.34
C SER A 2 56.82 31.23 22.44
N LEU A 3 57.79 31.73 21.69
CA LEU A 3 58.05 33.13 21.38
C LEU A 3 58.02 33.12 19.85
N LYS A 4 57.09 33.81 19.20
CA LYS A 4 57.16 35.19 18.67
C LYS A 4 56.18 35.17 17.47
N GLU A 5 55.50 36.20 16.99
CA GLU A 5 55.64 37.66 16.96
C GLU A 5 54.35 38.13 16.21
N ASN A 6 53.62 39.22 16.51
CA ASN A 6 54.01 40.62 16.34
C ASN A 6 53.00 41.57 17.02
N THR A 7 53.47 42.26 18.07
CA THR A 7 53.56 43.73 18.27
C THR A 7 52.50 44.75 17.76
N VAL A 8 51.82 45.39 18.75
CA VAL A 8 51.54 46.84 19.08
C VAL A 8 50.77 47.73 18.04
N LEU A 9 49.85 48.69 18.30
CA LEU A 9 49.48 49.69 19.35
C LEU A 9 47.94 49.89 19.35
N VAL A 10 47.18 49.91 20.46
CA VAL A 10 47.00 50.88 21.59
C VAL A 10 46.61 52.31 21.18
N LEU A 11 45.40 52.75 21.60
CA LEU A 11 45.07 54.00 22.34
C LEU A 11 43.54 54.30 22.21
N HIS A 12 42.72 54.04 23.25
CA HIS A 12 42.37 54.88 24.42
C HIS A 12 41.18 55.83 24.18
N ALA A 13 40.07 55.63 24.92
CA ALA A 13 39.50 56.59 25.88
C ALA A 13 37.97 56.42 26.15
N ILE A 14 37.65 56.11 27.42
CA ILE A 14 36.63 56.78 28.26
C ILE A 14 35.13 56.48 28.05
N SER A 15 34.62 55.67 28.98
CA SER A 15 33.40 55.82 29.82
C SER A 15 31.98 55.65 29.24
N LEU A 16 31.16 55.03 30.11
CA LEU A 16 29.68 54.88 30.13
C LEU A 16 29.07 53.66 29.44
N LEU A 17 28.65 52.72 30.31
CA LEU A 17 27.36 52.02 30.32
C LEU A 17 26.75 51.64 28.95
N VAL A 18 26.93 50.39 28.55
CA VAL A 18 25.80 49.61 28.00
C VAL A 18 25.92 48.17 28.50
N VAL A 19 25.02 47.81 29.41
CA VAL A 19 24.67 46.41 29.68
C VAL A 19 23.98 45.91 28.41
N ILE A 20 24.64 45.11 27.60
CA ILE A 20 23.95 44.25 26.64
C ILE A 20 23.96 42.86 27.25
N GLU A 21 22.84 42.52 27.88
CA GLU A 21 22.51 41.13 28.17
C GLU A 21 22.58 40.38 26.84
N TYR A 22 23.57 39.48 26.71
CA TYR A 22 23.50 38.45 25.69
C TYR A 22 22.37 37.49 26.10
N ALA A 23 21.15 37.79 25.68
CA ALA A 23 20.11 36.79 25.56
C ALA A 23 20.49 35.86 24.41
N THR A 24 21.31 34.84 24.68
CA THR A 24 21.46 33.71 23.75
C THR A 24 20.15 32.93 23.78
N SER A 25 19.24 33.30 22.88
CA SER A 25 18.06 32.52 22.55
C SER A 25 18.46 31.08 22.31
N LYS A 26 17.95 30.17 23.16
CA LYS A 26 18.00 28.72 22.92
C LYS A 26 17.13 28.44 21.69
N SER A 27 17.71 28.44 20.50
CA SER A 27 17.06 27.89 19.32
C SER A 27 17.01 26.37 19.47
N ASN A 28 15.88 25.88 19.98
CA ASN A 28 15.56 24.46 19.99
C ASN A 28 15.27 24.04 18.53
N VAL A 29 16.28 23.54 17.82
CA VAL A 29 16.12 23.00 16.46
C VAL A 29 15.27 21.74 16.56
N LYS A 30 13.97 21.88 16.31
CA LYS A 30 13.05 20.74 16.22
C LYS A 30 13.28 20.08 14.86
N THR A 31 13.99 18.96 14.86
CA THR A 31 14.08 18.08 13.69
C THR A 31 12.70 17.58 13.31
N VAL A 32 12.21 18.00 12.15
CA VAL A 32 10.94 17.52 11.61
C VAL A 32 11.19 16.13 11.03
N LYS A 33 10.61 15.10 11.65
CA LYS A 33 10.55 13.76 11.04
C LYS A 33 9.48 13.79 9.95
N THR A 34 9.90 13.69 8.70
CA THR A 34 8.98 13.58 7.56
C THR A 34 9.01 12.14 7.06
N GLU A 35 7.82 11.58 6.81
CA GLU A 35 7.68 10.24 6.24
C GLU A 35 7.18 10.36 4.80
N MET A 36 7.93 9.78 3.85
CA MET A 36 7.44 9.61 2.49
C MET A 36 6.85 8.21 2.36
N CYS A 37 5.53 8.14 2.24
CA CYS A 37 4.82 6.90 1.99
C CYS A 37 4.61 6.74 0.48
N LEU A 38 5.24 5.72 -0.11
CA LEU A 38 5.01 5.38 -1.51
C LEU A 38 3.71 4.59 -1.62
N ASN A 39 2.76 5.10 -2.40
CA ASN A 39 1.68 4.27 -2.90
C ASN A 39 2.28 3.34 -3.95
N LEU A 40 2.47 2.07 -3.60
CA LEU A 40 2.77 1.04 -4.58
C LEU A 40 1.55 0.96 -5.51
N ASP A 41 1.71 1.54 -6.68
CA ASP A 41 0.67 1.66 -7.68
C ASP A 41 0.01 0.30 -7.95
N LYS A 42 -1.30 0.32 -8.25
CA LYS A 42 -2.14 -0.86 -8.51
C LYS A 42 -1.70 -1.66 -9.73
N THR A 43 -0.63 -1.22 -10.39
CA THR A 43 0.02 -1.83 -11.55
C THR A 43 1.03 -2.91 -11.16
N VAL A 44 1.37 -3.06 -9.87
CA VAL A 44 2.34 -4.06 -9.41
C VAL A 44 1.63 -5.41 -9.11
N ARG A 45 1.61 -6.30 -10.11
CA ARG A 45 0.83 -7.56 -10.15
C ARG A 45 1.45 -8.73 -9.36
N ALA A 46 2.10 -8.47 -8.24
CA ALA A 46 2.68 -9.53 -7.41
C ALA A 46 1.96 -9.64 -6.07
N GLN A 47 1.49 -10.85 -5.72
CA GLN A 47 0.69 -11.09 -4.51
C GLN A 47 1.45 -10.80 -3.20
N ARG A 48 2.78 -10.89 -3.21
CA ARG A 48 3.64 -10.75 -2.03
C ARG A 48 4.78 -9.79 -2.30
N LYS A 49 5.18 -9.02 -1.28
CA LYS A 49 6.33 -8.09 -1.37
C LYS A 49 7.61 -8.77 -1.85
N SER A 50 7.83 -10.03 -1.46
CA SER A 50 9.00 -10.81 -1.87
C SER A 50 9.11 -10.92 -3.39
N CYS A 51 7.98 -11.08 -4.09
CA CYS A 51 7.92 -11.21 -5.55
C CYS A 51 8.34 -9.93 -6.30
N LEU A 52 8.51 -8.82 -5.58
CA LEU A 52 8.95 -7.53 -6.12
C LEU A 52 10.46 -7.32 -5.98
N LEU A 53 11.12 -8.18 -5.20
CA LEU A 53 12.56 -8.13 -5.02
C LEU A 53 13.25 -8.71 -6.25
N ARG A 54 14.46 -8.24 -6.55
CA ARG A 54 15.32 -8.89 -7.55
C ARG A 54 15.77 -10.27 -7.03
N PRO A 55 16.07 -11.25 -7.89
CA PRO A 55 16.68 -12.50 -7.44
C PRO A 55 18.02 -12.20 -6.75
N ASP A 56 18.33 -12.97 -5.71
CA ASP A 56 19.55 -12.82 -4.94
C ASP A 56 20.26 -14.17 -4.80
N THR A 57 21.43 -14.27 -5.43
CA THR A 57 22.29 -15.45 -5.42
C THR A 57 22.87 -15.72 -4.04
N GLY A 58 23.03 -14.71 -3.20
CA GLY A 58 23.73 -14.82 -1.91
C GLY A 58 25.25 -15.02 -2.07
N PRO A 59 25.98 -15.14 -0.95
CA PRO A 59 27.45 -15.16 -0.94
C PRO A 59 28.07 -16.55 -1.17
N CYS A 60 27.28 -17.62 -1.01
CA CYS A 60 27.75 -18.99 -1.25
C CYS A 60 27.89 -19.27 -2.76
N ARG A 61 28.65 -20.32 -3.14
CA ARG A 61 29.08 -20.58 -4.53
C ARG A 61 28.57 -21.91 -5.10
N ALA A 62 27.44 -22.42 -4.62
CA ALA A 62 26.77 -23.55 -5.26
C ALA A 62 25.96 -23.10 -6.48
N ASP A 63 25.84 -23.96 -7.49
CA ASP A 63 25.06 -23.68 -8.70
C ASP A 63 23.66 -24.30 -8.62
N ILE A 64 22.84 -23.80 -7.69
CA ILE A 64 21.49 -24.34 -7.48
C ILE A 64 20.48 -23.58 -8.34
N VAL A 65 19.92 -24.25 -9.34
CA VAL A 65 18.86 -23.66 -10.19
C VAL A 65 17.60 -23.42 -9.36
N GLN A 66 17.13 -22.17 -9.34
CA GLN A 66 15.89 -21.75 -8.68
C GLN A 66 15.11 -20.81 -9.60
N TRP A 67 13.86 -20.55 -9.25
CA TRP A 67 12.97 -19.67 -10.00
C TRP A 67 12.71 -18.38 -9.22
N TYR A 68 12.64 -17.25 -9.93
CA TYR A 68 12.23 -15.97 -9.38
C TYR A 68 11.17 -15.34 -10.27
N PHE A 69 10.32 -14.50 -9.70
CA PHE A 69 9.31 -13.75 -10.43
C PHE A 69 9.84 -12.40 -10.87
N ASP A 70 9.80 -12.11 -12.17
CA ASP A 70 10.01 -10.78 -12.71
C ASP A 70 8.66 -10.06 -12.77
N ALA A 71 8.42 -9.15 -11.83
CA ALA A 71 7.17 -8.40 -11.76
C ALA A 71 6.94 -7.43 -12.94
N LYS A 72 8.00 -7.02 -13.66
CA LYS A 72 7.88 -6.17 -14.85
C LYS A 72 7.40 -6.97 -16.05
N GLN A 73 7.88 -8.21 -16.18
CA GLN A 73 7.54 -9.11 -17.28
C GLN A 73 6.39 -10.07 -16.94
N GLU A 74 5.99 -10.11 -15.67
CA GLU A 74 4.98 -10.99 -15.10
C GLU A 74 5.24 -12.46 -15.40
N LYS A 75 6.52 -12.84 -15.35
CA LYS A 75 6.99 -14.18 -15.71
C LYS A 75 8.00 -14.67 -14.69
N CYS A 76 8.03 -15.99 -14.52
CA CYS A 76 9.03 -16.65 -13.72
C CYS A 76 10.23 -17.04 -14.58
N TYR A 77 11.42 -16.68 -14.12
CA TYR A 77 12.70 -16.97 -14.77
C TYR A 77 13.60 -17.79 -13.84
N ARG A 78 14.51 -18.55 -14.43
CA ARG A 78 15.53 -19.29 -13.68
C ARG A 78 16.71 -18.40 -13.33
N PHE A 79 17.31 -18.65 -12.17
CA PHE A 79 18.58 -18.06 -11.76
C PHE A 79 19.39 -19.07 -10.93
N PHE A 80 20.68 -18.81 -10.75
CA PHE A 80 21.56 -19.59 -9.88
C PHE A 80 21.57 -19.01 -8.47
N TYR A 81 21.19 -19.83 -7.51
CA TYR A 81 21.25 -19.55 -6.08
C TYR A 81 22.48 -20.24 -5.47
N GLY A 82 23.28 -19.45 -4.76
CA GLY A 82 24.56 -19.83 -4.16
C GLY A 82 24.46 -20.87 -3.05
N GLY A 83 23.27 -21.15 -2.54
CA GLY A 83 23.02 -22.14 -1.48
C GLY A 83 22.86 -21.57 -0.08
N CYS A 84 23.10 -20.28 0.13
CA CYS A 84 22.86 -19.63 1.43
C CYS A 84 22.36 -18.19 1.28
N GLN A 85 21.64 -17.71 2.30
CA GLN A 85 21.05 -16.36 2.39
C GLN A 85 20.10 -16.03 1.21
N GLY A 86 20.25 -14.84 0.64
CA GLY A 86 19.37 -14.32 -0.40
C GLY A 86 18.07 -13.74 0.15
N ASN A 87 17.07 -13.63 -0.73
CA ASN A 87 15.75 -13.12 -0.38
C ASN A 87 14.62 -14.09 -0.78
N GLY A 88 13.38 -13.68 -0.51
CA GLY A 88 12.19 -14.51 -0.70
C GLY A 88 11.67 -14.65 -2.14
N ASN A 89 12.28 -14.01 -3.14
CA ASN A 89 11.93 -14.21 -4.56
C ASN A 89 12.66 -15.44 -5.13
N ARG A 90 12.44 -16.60 -4.51
CA ARG A 90 13.14 -17.85 -4.83
C ARG A 90 12.22 -19.04 -4.61
N TYR A 91 12.02 -19.82 -5.66
CA TYR A 91 11.07 -20.92 -5.69
C TYR A 91 11.68 -22.15 -6.37
N PRO A 92 11.35 -23.37 -5.90
CA PRO A 92 11.94 -24.60 -6.42
C PRO A 92 11.45 -24.96 -7.82
N SER A 93 10.29 -24.45 -8.24
CA SER A 93 9.68 -24.73 -9.53
C SER A 93 9.06 -23.48 -10.16
N GLN A 94 8.85 -23.52 -11.48
CA GLN A 94 8.12 -22.47 -12.19
C GLN A 94 6.68 -22.35 -11.69
N SER A 95 6.03 -23.48 -11.41
CA SER A 95 4.66 -23.51 -10.88
C SER A 95 4.61 -22.81 -9.54
N ASP A 96 5.46 -23.20 -8.58
CA ASP A 96 5.54 -22.60 -7.25
C ASP A 96 5.74 -21.08 -7.32
N CYS A 97 6.57 -20.63 -8.27
CA CYS A 97 6.80 -19.22 -8.51
C CYS A 97 5.53 -18.51 -9.01
N LEU A 98 4.86 -19.06 -10.02
CA LEU A 98 3.62 -18.50 -10.57
C LEU A 98 2.50 -18.53 -9.53
N ASP A 99 2.31 -19.64 -8.83
CA ASP A 99 1.26 -19.81 -7.83
C ASP A 99 1.41 -18.81 -6.66
N ARG A 100 2.65 -18.46 -6.30
CA ARG A 100 2.93 -17.54 -5.19
C ARG A 100 2.99 -16.07 -5.60
N CYS A 101 3.35 -15.78 -6.84
CA CYS A 101 3.63 -14.41 -7.28
C CYS A 101 2.72 -13.90 -8.38
N TYR A 102 2.29 -14.75 -9.31
CA TYR A 102 1.47 -14.33 -10.42
C TYR A 102 0.02 -14.10 -9.97
N VAL A 103 -0.41 -12.84 -9.97
CA VAL A 103 -1.84 -12.52 -9.88
C VAL A 103 -2.42 -12.69 -11.27
N ASN A 104 -3.06 -13.83 -11.54
CA ASN A 104 -3.95 -13.89 -12.69
C ASN A 104 -5.11 -12.92 -12.41
N SER A 105 -5.15 -11.80 -13.12
CA SER A 105 -6.23 -10.80 -13.02
C SER A 105 -7.61 -11.37 -13.38
N ASN A 106 -7.66 -12.61 -13.88
CA ASN A 106 -8.88 -13.39 -14.10
C ASN A 106 -9.23 -14.34 -12.94
N LEU A 107 -8.34 -14.57 -11.97
CA LEU A 107 -8.60 -15.35 -10.75
C LEU A 107 -8.95 -14.47 -9.54
N SER A 108 -8.87 -13.13 -9.65
CA SER A 108 -9.41 -12.17 -8.66
C SER A 108 -10.76 -11.57 -9.06
N LYS A 109 -11.53 -12.28 -9.87
CA LYS A 109 -12.93 -11.93 -10.11
C LYS A 109 -13.73 -13.15 -9.73
N ASN A 110 -14.13 -13.25 -8.46
CA ASN A 110 -15.48 -13.76 -8.27
C ASN A 110 -16.35 -12.76 -9.04
N PRO A 111 -16.91 -13.17 -10.20
CA PRO A 111 -17.64 -12.22 -11.01
C PRO A 111 -18.77 -11.70 -10.12
N ILE A 112 -18.84 -10.39 -9.97
CA ILE A 112 -20.01 -9.77 -9.35
C ILE A 112 -21.21 -10.38 -10.06
N PRO A 113 -22.17 -10.97 -9.33
CA PRO A 113 -23.27 -11.66 -9.97
C PRO A 113 -23.96 -10.74 -10.99
N GLN A 114 -24.29 -11.26 -12.16
CA GLN A 114 -24.84 -10.45 -13.26
C GLN A 114 -26.08 -9.66 -12.83
N PHE A 115 -26.87 -10.22 -11.90
CA PHE A 115 -28.05 -9.55 -11.37
C PHE A 115 -27.75 -8.24 -10.65
N CYS A 116 -26.55 -8.02 -10.11
CA CYS A 116 -26.17 -6.73 -9.54
C CYS A 116 -26.15 -5.61 -10.61
N ASN A 117 -26.06 -5.94 -11.90
CA ASN A 117 -26.14 -4.94 -12.98
C ASN A 117 -27.57 -4.68 -13.45
N LEU A 118 -28.57 -5.42 -12.94
CA LEU A 118 -29.98 -5.18 -13.26
C LEU A 118 -30.48 -3.98 -12.45
N ALA A 119 -31.43 -3.24 -13.02
CA ALA A 119 -32.19 -2.26 -12.25
C ALA A 119 -32.97 -2.95 -11.13
N PHE A 120 -33.19 -2.27 -10.01
CA PHE A 120 -34.10 -2.79 -8.97
C PHE A 120 -35.51 -2.92 -9.55
N ASP A 121 -36.11 -4.10 -9.44
CA ASP A 121 -37.46 -4.36 -9.91
C ASP A 121 -38.44 -4.39 -8.73
N TYR A 122 -39.42 -3.47 -8.76
CA TYR A 122 -40.46 -3.36 -7.75
C TYR A 122 -41.31 -4.62 -7.66
N GLY A 123 -41.48 -5.35 -8.76
CA GLY A 123 -42.43 -6.46 -8.85
C GLY A 123 -43.84 -6.01 -9.23
N HIS A 124 -44.81 -6.92 -9.11
CA HIS A 124 -46.19 -6.74 -9.60
C HIS A 124 -47.25 -7.08 -8.54
N CYS A 125 -46.90 -6.96 -7.26
CA CYS A 125 -47.83 -7.03 -6.13
C CYS A 125 -48.13 -5.62 -5.58
N PHE A 126 -48.81 -5.52 -4.43
CA PHE A 126 -49.22 -4.24 -3.81
C PHE A 126 -48.56 -3.97 -2.45
N GLY A 127 -47.55 -4.75 -2.08
CA GLY A 127 -46.81 -4.58 -0.82
C GLY A 127 -45.84 -3.39 -0.84
N GLN A 128 -45.36 -3.04 0.35
CA GLN A 128 -44.44 -1.92 0.54
C GLN A 128 -43.31 -2.33 1.50
N TYR A 129 -42.48 -3.27 1.06
CA TYR A 129 -41.40 -3.82 1.86
C TYR A 129 -40.10 -3.07 1.58
N ASN A 130 -39.45 -2.57 2.63
CA ASN A 130 -38.12 -1.96 2.49
C ASN A 130 -37.08 -3.03 2.17
N ARG A 131 -36.42 -2.88 1.03
CA ARG A 131 -35.34 -3.76 0.55
C ARG A 131 -34.12 -2.94 0.16
N TRP A 132 -32.99 -3.61 -0.03
CA TRP A 132 -31.78 -3.00 -0.55
C TRP A 132 -31.57 -3.45 -1.99
N GLY A 133 -31.19 -2.52 -2.85
CA GLY A 133 -30.80 -2.78 -4.23
C GLY A 133 -29.46 -2.12 -4.53
N TRP A 134 -28.57 -2.86 -5.20
CA TRP A 134 -27.31 -2.34 -5.69
C TRP A 134 -27.54 -1.32 -6.80
N ASP A 135 -26.87 -0.19 -6.68
CA ASP A 135 -26.85 0.86 -7.68
C ASP A 135 -25.46 0.90 -8.34
N PRO A 136 -25.30 0.43 -9.59
CA PRO A 136 -23.98 0.35 -10.22
C PRO A 136 -23.40 1.73 -10.53
N LEU A 137 -24.23 2.77 -10.67
CA LEU A 137 -23.78 4.13 -10.94
C LEU A 137 -23.11 4.72 -9.70
N TYR A 138 -23.73 4.56 -8.53
CA TYR A 138 -23.19 5.04 -7.26
C TYR A 138 -22.28 4.03 -6.57
N LYS A 139 -22.17 2.82 -7.12
CA LYS A 139 -21.41 1.68 -6.57
C LYS A 139 -21.75 1.44 -5.10
N GLY A 140 -23.05 1.40 -4.80
CA GLY A 140 -23.53 1.23 -3.43
C GLY A 140 -24.98 0.75 -3.36
N CYS A 141 -25.33 0.14 -2.24
CA CYS A 141 -26.68 -0.33 -1.97
C CYS A 141 -27.58 0.80 -1.46
N ARG A 142 -28.77 0.91 -2.04
CA ARG A 142 -29.78 1.91 -1.68
C ARG A 142 -31.06 1.22 -1.20
N ARG A 143 -31.80 1.87 -0.30
CA ARG A 143 -33.14 1.42 0.06
C ARG A 143 -34.08 1.56 -1.14
N ARG A 144 -34.93 0.55 -1.32
CA ARG A 144 -35.90 0.40 -2.40
C ARG A 144 -37.19 -0.15 -1.81
N LEU A 145 -38.31 0.12 -2.48
CA LEU A 145 -39.61 -0.43 -2.12
C LEU A 145 -39.83 -1.69 -2.95
N TYR A 146 -40.20 -2.81 -2.34
CA TYR A 146 -40.53 -4.06 -3.02
C TYR A 146 -42.01 -4.38 -2.82
N SER A 147 -42.66 -4.85 -3.88
CA SER A 147 -44.09 -5.17 -3.88
C SER A 147 -44.45 -6.46 -3.13
N GLY A 148 -43.46 -7.32 -2.85
CA GLY A 148 -43.67 -8.61 -2.18
C GLY A 148 -43.76 -9.83 -3.11
N CYS A 149 -43.79 -9.64 -4.44
CA CYS A 149 -43.72 -10.74 -5.40
C CYS A 149 -43.12 -10.31 -6.75
N GLY A 150 -42.61 -11.27 -7.52
CA GLY A 150 -41.93 -11.02 -8.79
C GLY A 150 -40.54 -10.43 -8.57
N GLY A 151 -40.19 -9.40 -9.34
CA GLY A 151 -38.91 -8.73 -9.19
C GLY A 151 -37.74 -9.48 -9.82
N ASN A 152 -36.53 -9.07 -9.43
CA ASN A 152 -35.29 -9.74 -9.80
C ASN A 152 -34.36 -9.91 -8.59
N GLN A 153 -33.20 -10.53 -8.82
CA GLN A 153 -32.22 -10.89 -7.78
C GLN A 153 -31.43 -9.69 -7.22
N ASN A 154 -31.56 -8.49 -7.79
CA ASN A 154 -31.04 -7.26 -7.18
C ASN A 154 -31.99 -6.75 -6.08
N ASN A 155 -32.28 -7.61 -5.10
CA ASN A 155 -33.24 -7.35 -4.02
C ASN A 155 -32.81 -8.11 -2.76
N PHE A 156 -32.31 -7.38 -1.78
CA PHE A 156 -31.73 -7.92 -0.55
C PHE A 156 -32.48 -7.43 0.68
N GLU A 157 -32.53 -8.24 1.73
CA GLU A 157 -33.21 -7.87 2.97
C GLU A 157 -32.36 -6.87 3.76
N THR A 158 -31.03 -7.02 3.73
CA THR A 158 -30.10 -6.21 4.52
C THR A 158 -29.06 -5.49 3.66
N LEU A 159 -28.58 -4.35 4.17
CA LEU A 159 -27.47 -3.60 3.55
C LEU A 159 -26.20 -4.46 3.46
N SER A 160 -25.92 -5.23 4.52
CA SER A 160 -24.73 -6.07 4.61
C SER A 160 -24.73 -7.14 3.51
N GLU A 161 -25.86 -7.83 3.32
CA GLU A 161 -26.04 -8.82 2.27
C GLU A 161 -25.84 -8.21 0.87
N CYS A 162 -26.48 -7.07 0.61
CA CYS A 162 -26.35 -6.37 -0.67
C CYS A 162 -24.90 -5.95 -0.95
N MET A 163 -24.22 -5.34 0.02
CA MET A 163 -22.84 -4.89 -0.14
C MET A 163 -21.90 -6.09 -0.28
N ALA A 164 -22.05 -7.12 0.56
CA ALA A 164 -21.22 -8.32 0.49
C ALA A 164 -21.41 -9.11 -0.82
N THR A 165 -22.55 -8.98 -1.49
CA THR A 165 -22.83 -9.67 -2.76
C THR A 165 -22.36 -8.86 -3.97
N CYS A 166 -22.62 -7.54 -3.96
CA CYS A 166 -22.45 -6.70 -5.15
C CYS A 166 -21.27 -5.72 -5.09
N LEU A 167 -20.72 -5.41 -3.90
CA LEU A 167 -19.48 -4.61 -3.77
C LEU A 167 -18.23 -5.47 -3.95
N VAL A 168 -18.27 -6.70 -3.42
CA VAL A 168 -17.18 -7.68 -3.45
C VAL A 168 -17.79 -9.00 -3.92
N GLY A 169 -17.40 -9.53 -5.08
CA GLY A 169 -17.94 -10.81 -5.54
C GLY A 169 -17.69 -11.93 -4.51
N PRO A 170 -18.53 -12.99 -4.45
CA PRO A 170 -18.51 -13.98 -3.38
C PRO A 170 -17.14 -14.64 -3.27
N ALA A 171 -16.34 -14.16 -2.31
CA ALA A 171 -15.02 -14.68 -2.02
C ALA A 171 -15.15 -15.98 -1.25
N ASN A 172 -14.97 -17.11 -1.94
CA ASN A 172 -14.48 -18.29 -1.25
C ASN A 172 -13.07 -17.96 -0.73
N SER A 173 -13.00 -17.77 0.59
CA SER A 173 -11.83 -17.53 1.44
C SER A 173 -11.43 -16.08 1.72
N MET A 174 -11.88 -15.64 2.90
CA MET A 174 -11.14 -15.02 4.01
C MET A 174 -10.22 -13.81 3.77
N THR A 175 -10.65 -12.74 4.46
CA THR A 175 -9.89 -11.71 5.19
C THR A 175 -9.30 -10.49 4.46
N GLN A 176 -9.71 -9.35 5.03
CA GLN A 176 -9.33 -7.97 4.78
C GLN A 176 -7.83 -7.71 4.91
N MET A 177 -7.32 -6.69 4.21
CA MET A 177 -6.65 -5.54 4.82
C MET A 177 -6.16 -4.56 3.74
N LYS A 178 -6.63 -3.30 3.78
CA LYS A 178 -5.93 -2.18 3.15
C LYS A 178 -4.80 -1.78 4.11
N THR A 179 -3.56 -2.14 3.80
CA THR A 179 -2.38 -1.67 4.53
C THR A 179 -1.37 -1.06 3.57
N TYR A 180 -1.03 0.21 3.82
CA TYR A 180 0.05 0.91 3.14
C TYR A 180 1.35 0.14 3.35
N THR A 181 2.10 -0.05 2.27
CA THR A 181 3.03 -1.18 2.22
C THR A 181 4.41 -0.84 2.78
N THR A 182 4.81 0.43 2.85
CA THR A 182 6.07 0.88 3.50
C THR A 182 6.14 2.42 3.51
N CYS A 183 6.43 3.01 4.67
CA CYS A 183 6.84 4.42 4.79
C CYS A 183 8.31 4.44 5.18
N ILE A 184 9.12 5.25 4.48
CA ILE A 184 10.55 5.38 4.77
C ILE A 184 10.73 6.69 5.54
N PRO A 185 11.23 6.65 6.79
CA PRO A 185 11.56 7.86 7.53
C PRO A 185 12.86 8.45 6.97
N PHE A 186 12.88 9.77 6.75
CA PHE A 186 14.12 10.49 6.47
C PHE A 186 14.15 11.81 7.25
N THR A 187 15.37 12.31 7.46
CA THR A 187 15.63 13.57 8.14
C THR A 187 16.23 14.55 7.14
N ILE A 188 15.57 15.68 6.93
CA ILE A 188 16.14 16.77 6.14
C ILE A 188 17.10 17.51 7.06
N GLY A 189 18.40 17.43 6.78
CA GLY A 189 19.37 18.38 7.31
C GLY A 189 19.39 19.60 6.39
N GLU A 190 19.06 20.77 6.90
CA GLU A 190 19.34 22.04 6.21
C GLU A 190 20.86 22.25 6.23
N VAL A 191 21.43 22.60 5.06
CA VAL A 191 22.86 22.86 4.85
C VAL A 191 23.26 24.19 5.50
#